data_AF-A0ABD2X786-F1
#
_entry.id   AF-A0ABD2X786-F1
#
_cell.length_a   1.000
_cell.length_b   1.000
_cell.length_c   1.000
_cell.angle_alpha   90.00
_cell.angle_beta   90.00
_cell.angle_gamma   90.00
#
_symmetry.space_group_name_H-M   'P 1'
#
loop_
_entity.id
_entity.type
_entity.pdbx_description
1 polymer ?
#
loop_
_entity_poly.entity_id
_entity_poly.type
_entity_poly.pdbx_seq_one_letter_code
_entity_poly.pdbx_strand_id
1 'polypeptide(L)'
;MAESKPQDSPMVTRQVKKLELKNPKKVKEMSQPFTGPYREVIGSLLYLAGVTRPDIAYAVNLLSRRQVAPTVGDFQEVKRILRYLRGTTNEGLVYRANESDMEPKEHEQLNCENEKVAQELKKGRKRKVKETIKKVNETQNASEVQEQLDFRNEEVDPVPPKKKKRKL
;
A
#
# COMPACT_ATOMS: atom_id res chain seq x y z
N MET A 1 4.47 26.48 -33.60
CA MET A 1 5.27 26.34 -32.35
C MET A 1 6.17 25.09 -32.35
N ALA A 2 6.49 24.51 -33.52
CA ALA A 2 7.12 23.20 -33.65
C ALA A 2 8.63 23.18 -33.39
N GLU A 3 9.32 24.32 -33.33
CA GLU A 3 10.78 24.36 -33.11
C GLU A 3 11.10 25.36 -32.00
N SER A 4 11.18 24.87 -30.76
CA SER A 4 11.70 25.65 -29.65
C SER A 4 12.95 24.95 -29.15
N LYS A 5 14.09 25.64 -29.18
CA LYS A 5 15.36 25.08 -28.69
C LYS A 5 15.20 24.74 -27.20
N PRO A 6 15.37 23.48 -26.79
CA PRO A 6 15.20 23.10 -25.39
C PRO A 6 16.21 23.84 -24.51
N GLN A 7 15.92 23.89 -23.22
CA GLN A 7 16.80 24.48 -22.21
C GLN A 7 17.15 23.40 -21.21
N ASP A 8 18.40 23.37 -20.73
CA ASP A 8 18.87 22.28 -19.86
C ASP A 8 18.54 22.50 -18.39
N SER A 9 18.09 23.71 -18.01
CA SER A 9 17.70 24.02 -16.64
C SER A 9 16.43 24.88 -16.62
N PRO A 10 15.56 24.74 -15.61
CA PRO A 10 14.33 25.53 -15.51
C PRO A 10 14.59 27.00 -15.16
N MET A 11 15.64 27.29 -14.37
CA MET A 11 16.02 28.66 -13.95
C MET A 11 17.46 29.02 -14.34
N VAL A 12 17.71 30.31 -14.62
CA VAL A 12 19.01 30.80 -15.06
C VAL A 12 19.98 30.78 -13.89
N THR A 13 21.01 29.94 -13.94
CA THR A 13 21.96 29.69 -12.84
C THR A 13 23.19 30.61 -12.89
N ARG A 14 23.63 31.00 -14.09
CA ARG A 14 24.78 31.90 -14.30
C ARG A 14 24.28 33.30 -14.62
N GLN A 15 24.90 34.34 -14.06
CA GLN A 15 24.53 35.75 -14.22
C GLN A 15 24.54 36.25 -15.69
N VAL A 16 23.56 35.85 -16.51
CA VAL A 16 23.36 36.40 -17.86
C VAL A 16 22.90 37.86 -17.77
N LYS A 17 22.37 38.28 -16.61
CA LYS A 17 22.07 39.68 -16.28
C LYS A 17 23.24 40.62 -16.60
N LYS A 18 24.50 40.23 -16.36
CA LYS A 18 25.64 41.14 -16.60
C LYS A 18 25.97 41.36 -18.09
N LEU A 19 25.59 40.42 -18.96
CA LEU A 19 25.81 40.53 -20.41
C LEU A 19 24.62 41.17 -21.13
N GLU A 20 23.38 40.90 -20.70
CA GLU A 20 22.19 41.50 -21.29
C GLU A 20 21.92 42.94 -20.81
N LEU A 21 22.41 43.34 -19.62
CA LEU A 21 22.34 44.73 -19.15
C LEU A 21 23.15 45.72 -20.00
N LYS A 22 24.08 45.23 -20.83
CA LYS A 22 24.92 46.11 -21.67
C LYS A 22 24.17 46.74 -22.84
N ASN A 23 23.01 46.18 -23.23
CA ASN A 23 22.18 46.72 -24.30
C ASN A 23 20.98 47.51 -23.73
N PRO A 24 21.05 48.86 -23.67
CA PRO A 24 20.04 49.67 -22.97
C PRO A 24 18.63 49.51 -23.54
N LYS A 25 18.50 49.25 -24.85
CA LYS A 25 17.21 49.00 -25.51
C LYS A 25 16.51 47.75 -24.97
N LYS A 26 17.25 46.64 -24.81
CA LYS A 26 16.71 45.36 -24.35
C LYS A 26 16.34 45.41 -22.87
N VAL A 27 17.12 46.12 -22.05
CA VAL A 27 16.80 46.33 -20.62
C VAL A 27 15.48 47.08 -20.47
N LYS A 28 15.27 48.13 -21.27
CA LYS A 28 14.04 48.92 -21.25
C LYS A 28 12.80 48.12 -21.69
N GLU A 29 12.97 47.18 -22.62
CA GLU A 29 11.91 46.28 -23.07
C GLU A 29 11.55 45.25 -21.99
N MET A 30 12.54 44.63 -21.34
CA MET A 30 12.29 43.63 -20.30
C MET A 30 11.61 44.20 -19.06
N SER A 31 11.80 45.49 -18.76
CA SER A 31 11.13 46.17 -17.64
C SER A 31 9.70 46.62 -17.94
N GLN A 32 9.20 46.45 -19.18
CA GLN A 32 7.82 46.82 -19.50
C GLN A 32 6.83 45.89 -18.77
N PRO A 33 5.65 46.40 -18.37
CA PRO A 33 4.59 45.56 -17.84
C PRO A 33 4.11 44.57 -18.90
N PHE A 34 3.89 43.32 -18.49
CA PHE A 34 3.36 42.28 -19.35
C PHE A 34 1.84 42.17 -19.18
N THR A 35 1.10 42.24 -20.28
CA THR A 35 -0.39 42.25 -20.30
C THR A 35 -1.02 40.91 -20.66
N GLY A 36 -0.23 39.86 -20.88
CA GLY A 36 -0.75 38.53 -21.24
C GLY A 36 -1.18 37.66 -20.06
N PRO A 37 -1.58 36.40 -20.30
CA PRO A 37 -2.13 35.47 -19.30
C PRO A 37 -1.06 34.90 -18.37
N TYR A 38 -0.35 35.75 -17.62
CA TYR A 38 0.73 35.32 -16.73
C TYR A 38 0.23 34.39 -15.62
N ARG A 39 -0.86 34.77 -14.96
CA ARG A 39 -1.42 34.04 -13.81
C ARG A 39 -1.91 32.64 -14.18
N GLU A 40 -2.54 32.49 -15.35
CA GLU A 40 -3.03 31.21 -15.87
C GLU A 40 -1.87 30.23 -16.13
N VAL A 41 -0.80 30.73 -16.77
CA VAL A 41 0.38 29.92 -17.05
C VAL A 41 1.10 29.50 -15.76
N ILE A 42 1.23 30.42 -14.80
CA ILE A 42 1.81 30.10 -13.49
C ILE A 42 0.97 29.06 -12.74
N GLY A 43 -0.37 29.17 -12.75
CA GLY A 43 -1.25 28.17 -12.14
C GLY A 43 -1.06 26.79 -12.74
N SER A 44 -0.96 26.72 -14.06
CA SER A 44 -0.69 25.46 -14.79
C SER A 44 0.67 24.87 -14.43
N LEU A 45 1.70 25.70 -14.34
CA LEU A 45 3.05 25.28 -13.94
C LEU A 45 3.10 24.83 -12.47
N LEU A 46 2.34 25.47 -11.59
CA LEU A 46 2.29 25.11 -10.17
C LEU A 46 1.63 23.74 -9.96
N TYR A 47 0.60 23.44 -10.76
CA TYR A 47 0.00 22.10 -10.79
C TYR A 47 1.02 21.04 -11.22
N LEU A 48 1.76 21.27 -12.32
CA LEU A 48 2.79 20.35 -12.77
C LEU A 48 3.88 20.13 -11.70
N ALA A 49 4.30 21.20 -11.04
CA ALA A 49 5.31 21.16 -9.99
C ALA A 49 4.89 20.30 -8.78
N GLY A 50 3.61 20.33 -8.41
CA GLY A 50 3.09 19.58 -7.27
C GLY A 50 2.83 18.10 -7.55
N VAL A 51 2.49 17.74 -8.79
CA VAL A 51 2.03 16.38 -9.12
C VAL A 51 3.11 15.52 -9.77
N THR A 52 3.86 16.06 -10.73
CA THR A 52 4.71 15.23 -11.62
C THR A 52 6.15 15.72 -11.77
N ARG A 53 6.41 17.01 -11.55
CA ARG A 53 7.69 17.65 -11.88
C ARG A 53 8.25 18.47 -10.70
N PRO A 54 8.71 17.82 -9.61
CA PRO A 54 9.25 18.52 -8.44
C PRO A 54 10.51 19.34 -8.74
N ASP A 55 11.21 19.00 -9.81
CA ASP A 55 12.42 19.66 -10.32
C ASP A 55 12.18 21.13 -10.75
N ILE A 56 10.98 21.49 -11.20
CA ILE A 56 10.63 22.88 -11.56
C ILE A 56 10.06 23.69 -10.38
N ALA A 57 9.78 23.04 -9.25
CA ALA A 57 9.00 23.64 -8.17
C ALA A 57 9.62 24.94 -7.65
N TYR A 58 10.93 24.96 -7.45
CA TYR A 58 11.63 26.16 -6.99
C TYR A 58 11.49 27.33 -7.98
N ALA A 59 11.68 27.07 -9.26
CA ALA A 59 11.62 28.11 -10.30
C ALA A 59 10.21 28.73 -10.38
N VAL A 60 9.16 27.89 -10.39
CA VAL A 60 7.77 28.36 -10.46
C VAL A 60 7.38 29.14 -9.20
N ASN A 61 7.79 28.68 -8.02
CA ASN A 61 7.53 29.36 -6.75
C ASN A 61 8.19 30.74 -6.66
N LEU A 62 9.31 30.96 -7.36
CA LEU A 62 9.91 32.29 -7.46
C LEU A 62 9.07 33.21 -8.36
N LEU A 63 8.59 32.70 -9.49
CA LEU A 63 7.79 33.46 -10.46
C LEU A 63 6.40 33.81 -9.93
N SER A 64 5.79 32.95 -9.10
CA SER A 64 4.45 33.17 -8.56
C SER A 64 4.36 34.42 -7.68
N ARG A 65 5.46 34.81 -7.02
CA ARG A 65 5.53 36.03 -6.20
C ARG A 65 5.31 37.32 -7.00
N ARG A 66 5.61 37.31 -8.30
CA ARG A 66 5.51 38.47 -9.22
C ARG A 66 4.19 38.52 -10.02
N GLN A 67 3.17 37.75 -9.62
CA GLN A 67 1.93 37.62 -10.39
C GLN A 67 1.03 38.87 -10.43
N VAL A 68 1.21 39.81 -9.49
CA VAL A 68 0.37 41.03 -9.42
C VAL A 68 0.76 42.05 -10.48
N ALA A 69 2.06 42.20 -10.75
CA ALA A 69 2.61 43.14 -11.72
C ALA A 69 3.77 42.48 -12.49
N PRO A 70 3.47 41.53 -13.39
CA PRO A 70 4.51 40.83 -14.14
C PRO A 70 5.14 41.76 -15.18
N THR A 71 6.44 41.57 -15.41
CA THR A 71 7.21 42.25 -16.46
C THR A 71 7.43 41.32 -17.66
N VAL A 72 7.81 41.90 -18.80
CA VAL A 72 8.20 41.12 -19.99
C VAL A 72 9.37 40.18 -19.67
N GLY A 73 10.31 40.62 -18.82
CA GLY A 73 11.41 39.79 -18.32
C GLY A 73 10.91 38.57 -17.54
N ASP A 74 9.91 38.75 -16.68
CA ASP A 74 9.32 37.64 -15.92
C ASP A 74 8.68 36.61 -16.84
N PHE A 75 7.99 37.06 -17.88
CA PHE A 75 7.40 36.16 -18.87
C PHE A 75 8.46 35.43 -19.73
N GLN A 76 9.63 36.03 -19.95
CA GLN A 76 10.76 35.31 -20.58
C GLN A 76 11.29 34.18 -19.70
N GLU A 77 11.30 34.36 -18.38
CA GLU A 77 11.63 33.29 -17.42
C GLU A 77 10.59 32.17 -17.46
N VAL A 78 9.29 32.50 -17.53
CA VAL A 78 8.21 31.51 -17.75
C VAL A 78 8.44 30.72 -19.05
N LYS A 79 8.72 31.41 -20.16
CA LYS A 79 9.03 30.75 -21.43
C LYS A 79 10.21 29.79 -21.30
N ARG A 80 11.21 30.12 -20.49
CA ARG A 80 12.37 29.24 -20.26
C ARG A 80 11.97 27.93 -19.58
N ILE A 81 11.11 28.00 -18.56
CA ILE A 81 10.58 26.80 -17.90
C ILE A 81 9.82 25.92 -18.91
N LEU A 82 8.97 26.53 -19.75
CA LEU A 82 8.25 25.79 -20.79
C LEU A 82 9.18 25.11 -21.81
N ARG A 83 10.32 25.75 -22.15
CA ARG A 83 11.34 25.13 -23.03
C ARG A 83 12.06 23.96 -22.37
N TYR A 84 12.33 24.08 -21.07
CA TYR A 84 12.93 23.01 -20.28
C TYR A 84 11.98 21.80 -20.21
N LEU A 85 10.73 22.01 -19.84
CA LEU A 85 9.71 20.96 -19.78
C LEU A 85 9.55 20.20 -21.11
N ARG A 86 9.61 20.93 -22.23
CA ARG A 86 9.57 20.31 -23.56
C ARG A 86 10.79 19.43 -23.85
N GLY A 87 11.98 19.83 -23.39
CA GLY A 87 13.20 19.05 -23.58
C GLY A 87 13.24 17.78 -22.73
N THR A 88 12.62 17.81 -21.56
CA THR A 88 12.68 16.75 -20.56
C THR A 88 11.40 15.92 -20.47
N THR A 89 10.57 15.87 -21.51
CA THR A 89 9.31 15.10 -21.50
C THR A 89 9.52 13.61 -21.28
N ASN A 90 10.68 13.10 -21.67
CA ASN A 90 11.03 11.68 -21.57
C ASN A 90 11.81 11.36 -20.29
N GLU A 91 12.02 12.34 -19.41
CA GLU A 91 12.74 12.18 -18.15
C GLU A 91 11.74 12.07 -16.98
N GLY A 92 11.95 11.09 -16.09
CA GLY A 92 11.09 10.83 -14.95
C GLY A 92 11.87 10.46 -13.70
N LEU A 93 11.26 10.65 -12.53
CA LEU A 93 11.86 10.33 -11.24
C LEU A 93 11.74 8.82 -10.97
N VAL A 94 12.86 8.16 -10.69
CA VAL A 94 12.90 6.73 -10.36
C VAL A 94 13.16 6.58 -8.86
N TYR A 95 12.16 6.09 -8.13
CA TYR A 95 12.34 5.72 -6.72
C TYR A 95 12.87 4.29 -6.65
N ARG A 96 14.11 4.14 -6.18
CA ARG A 96 14.68 2.84 -5.84
C ARG A 96 14.68 2.74 -4.31
N ALA A 97 14.01 1.72 -3.78
CA ALA A 97 14.17 1.38 -2.38
C ALA A 97 15.56 0.76 -2.21
N ASN A 98 16.37 1.31 -1.31
CA ASN A 98 17.55 0.61 -0.83
C ASN A 98 17.06 -0.37 0.24
N GLU A 99 17.36 -1.66 0.09
CA GLU A 99 16.98 -2.69 1.07
C GLU A 99 17.54 -2.41 2.48
N SER A 100 18.56 -1.55 2.61
CA SER A 100 19.16 -1.14 3.87
C SER A 100 18.32 -0.17 4.71
N ASP A 101 17.33 0.50 4.13
CA ASP A 101 16.57 1.58 4.81
C ASP A 101 15.14 1.15 5.18
N MET A 102 14.77 -0.11 4.92
CA MET A 102 13.53 -0.72 5.38
C MET A 102 13.67 -1.10 6.86
N GLU A 103 13.70 -0.11 7.75
CA GLU A 103 13.32 -0.37 9.14
C GLU A 103 11.80 -0.60 9.20
N PRO A 104 11.34 -1.77 9.67
CA PRO A 104 9.92 -2.05 9.78
C PRO A 104 9.29 -1.07 10.77
N LYS A 105 8.46 -0.14 10.26
CA LYS A 105 7.59 0.68 11.11
C LYS A 105 6.65 -0.25 11.86
N GLU A 106 6.89 -0.38 13.15
CA GLU A 106 6.13 -1.18 14.10
C GLU A 106 4.63 -0.84 14.05
N HIS A 107 3.86 -1.65 13.31
CA HIS A 107 2.45 -1.92 13.60
C HIS A 107 2.27 -3.41 13.88
N GLU A 108 3.22 -4.00 14.60
CA GLU A 108 3.36 -5.45 14.76
C GLU A 108 2.69 -6.02 16.03
N GLN A 109 1.90 -5.23 16.76
CA GLN A 109 1.27 -5.70 17.99
C GLN A 109 -0.08 -6.40 17.79
N LEU A 110 -0.76 -6.20 16.65
CA LEU A 110 -2.09 -6.78 16.40
C LEU A 110 -2.09 -8.14 15.70
N ASN A 111 -0.95 -8.63 15.18
CA ASN A 111 -0.91 -9.92 14.47
C ASN A 111 -0.41 -11.08 15.34
N CYS A 112 0.43 -10.83 16.35
CA CYS A 112 0.99 -11.89 17.20
C CYS A 112 -0.01 -12.45 18.23
N GLU A 113 -0.94 -11.64 18.74
CA GLU A 113 -2.02 -12.12 19.61
C GLU A 113 -3.02 -12.98 18.83
N ASN A 114 -3.41 -12.53 17.64
CA ASN A 114 -4.38 -13.24 16.80
C ASN A 114 -3.87 -14.60 16.31
N GLU A 115 -2.58 -14.72 15.99
CA GLU A 115 -1.99 -15.99 15.57
C GLU A 115 -1.83 -16.99 16.72
N LYS A 116 -1.48 -16.50 17.93
CA LYS A 116 -1.44 -17.33 19.15
C LYS A 116 -2.82 -17.85 19.54
N VAL A 117 -3.86 -17.00 19.46
CA VAL A 117 -5.26 -17.40 19.72
C VAL A 117 -5.73 -18.44 18.69
N ALA A 118 -5.42 -18.26 17.40
CA ALA A 118 -5.76 -19.24 16.36
C ALA A 118 -5.04 -20.58 16.54
N GLN A 119 -3.78 -20.57 16.99
CA GLN A 119 -3.02 -21.78 17.29
C GLN A 119 -3.58 -22.51 18.52
N GLU A 120 -3.97 -21.80 19.58
CA GLU A 120 -4.57 -22.42 20.77
C GLU A 120 -5.96 -22.99 20.50
N LEU A 121 -6.80 -22.34 19.67
CA LEU A 121 -8.08 -22.91 19.24
C LEU A 121 -7.90 -24.20 18.41
N LYS A 122 -6.90 -24.22 17.52
CA LYS A 122 -6.55 -25.43 16.73
C LYS A 122 -6.02 -26.56 17.61
N LYS A 123 -5.18 -26.25 18.62
CA LYS A 123 -4.67 -27.24 19.59
C LYS A 123 -5.78 -27.74 20.51
N GLY A 124 -6.62 -26.85 21.03
CA GLY A 124 -7.76 -27.17 21.89
C GLY A 124 -8.77 -28.10 21.21
N ARG A 125 -9.09 -27.83 19.94
CA ARG A 125 -9.99 -28.69 19.15
C ARG A 125 -9.38 -30.06 18.88
N LYS A 126 -8.07 -30.15 18.58
CA LYS A 126 -7.37 -31.45 18.42
C LYS A 126 -7.31 -32.25 19.72
N ARG A 127 -7.07 -31.61 20.87
CA ARG A 127 -7.09 -32.26 22.19
C ARG A 127 -8.47 -32.82 22.50
N LYS A 128 -9.53 -32.02 22.29
CA LYS A 128 -10.90 -32.42 22.58
C LYS A 128 -11.37 -33.57 21.68
N VAL A 129 -11.03 -33.53 20.39
CA VAL A 129 -11.28 -34.64 19.44
C VAL A 129 -10.51 -35.90 19.83
N LYS A 130 -9.24 -35.79 20.25
CA LYS A 130 -8.43 -36.93 20.71
C LYS A 130 -9.02 -37.56 21.98
N GLU A 131 -9.56 -36.74 22.88
CA GLU A 131 -10.18 -37.21 24.11
C GLU A 131 -11.55 -37.85 23.87
N THR A 132 -12.38 -37.32 22.95
CA THR A 132 -13.62 -38.01 22.54
C THR A 132 -13.33 -39.32 21.83
N ILE A 133 -12.35 -39.37 20.92
CA ILE A 133 -11.95 -40.63 20.27
C ILE A 133 -11.46 -41.64 21.32
N LYS A 134 -10.66 -41.22 22.31
CA LYS A 134 -10.22 -42.10 23.40
C LYS A 134 -11.41 -42.64 24.21
N LYS A 135 -12.36 -41.76 24.57
CA LYS A 135 -13.58 -42.15 25.30
C LYS A 135 -14.47 -43.10 24.50
N VAL A 136 -14.60 -42.89 23.19
CA VAL A 136 -15.35 -43.78 22.28
C VAL A 136 -14.68 -45.16 22.18
N ASN A 137 -13.35 -45.20 22.08
CA ASN A 137 -12.62 -46.48 21.98
C ASN A 137 -12.62 -47.26 23.32
N GLU A 138 -12.60 -46.55 24.46
CA GLU A 138 -12.73 -47.16 25.79
C GLU A 138 -14.15 -47.72 26.00
N THR A 139 -15.19 -47.05 25.50
CA THR A 139 -16.58 -47.55 25.57
C THR A 139 -16.83 -48.76 24.65
N GLN A 140 -16.22 -48.80 23.46
CA GLN A 140 -16.31 -49.96 22.57
C GLN A 140 -15.64 -51.21 23.16
N ASN A 141 -14.47 -51.06 23.78
CA ASN A 141 -13.82 -52.17 24.50
C ASN A 141 -14.62 -52.60 25.73
N ALA A 142 -15.28 -51.67 26.44
CA ALA A 142 -16.11 -52.02 27.59
C ALA A 142 -17.40 -52.77 27.18
N SER A 143 -18.03 -52.40 26.06
CA SER A 143 -19.21 -53.12 25.53
C SER A 143 -18.86 -54.49 24.96
N GLU A 144 -17.71 -54.65 24.30
CA GLU A 144 -17.24 -55.96 23.80
C GLU A 144 -16.91 -56.94 24.94
N VAL A 145 -16.40 -56.44 26.08
CA VAL A 145 -16.16 -57.26 27.27
C VAL A 145 -17.45 -57.62 28.00
N GLN A 146 -18.46 -56.75 27.99
CA GLN A 146 -19.77 -57.01 28.59
C GLN A 146 -20.57 -58.04 27.76
N GLU A 147 -20.56 -57.93 26.43
CA GLU A 147 -21.24 -58.87 25.52
C GLU A 147 -20.61 -60.28 25.60
N GLN A 148 -19.29 -60.38 25.86
CA GLN A 148 -18.62 -61.67 26.11
C GLN A 148 -18.90 -62.27 27.50
N LEU A 149 -19.25 -61.44 28.49
CA LEU A 149 -19.64 -61.91 29.83
C LEU A 149 -21.12 -62.32 29.91
N ASP A 150 -21.97 -61.74 29.06
CA ASP A 150 -23.40 -62.07 28.98
C ASP A 150 -23.65 -63.42 28.27
N PHE A 151 -22.77 -63.84 27.35
CA PHE A 151 -22.85 -65.17 26.70
C PHE A 151 -22.46 -66.35 27.62
N ARG A 152 -21.88 -66.11 28.79
CA ARG A 152 -21.45 -67.19 29.70
C ARG A 152 -22.49 -67.57 30.76
N ASN A 153 -23.64 -66.89 30.80
CA ASN A 153 -24.68 -67.09 31.83
C ASN A 153 -26.03 -67.62 31.30
N GLU A 154 -26.15 -68.01 30.04
CA GLU A 154 -27.35 -68.67 29.49
C GLU A 154 -27.06 -70.10 29.01
N GLU A 155 -26.82 -71.03 29.94
CA GLU A 155 -27.14 -72.44 29.68
C GLU A 155 -27.44 -73.20 30.99
N VAL A 156 -28.54 -72.82 31.64
CA VAL A 156 -29.30 -73.73 32.52
C VAL A 156 -30.79 -73.45 32.31
N ASP A 157 -31.37 -74.06 31.29
CA ASP A 157 -32.82 -74.02 31.09
C ASP A 157 -33.55 -74.66 32.28
N PRO A 158 -34.64 -74.05 32.79
CA PRO A 158 -35.43 -74.64 33.85
C PRO A 158 -36.17 -75.90 33.35
N VAL A 159 -35.85 -77.05 33.95
CA VAL A 159 -36.53 -78.33 33.69
C VAL A 159 -38.03 -78.19 34.02
N PRO A 160 -38.95 -78.47 33.08
CA PRO A 160 -40.38 -78.30 33.32
C PRO A 160 -40.91 -79.33 34.33
N PRO A 161 -41.84 -78.94 35.24
CA PRO A 161 -42.35 -79.83 36.26
C PRO A 161 -43.20 -80.97 35.65
N LYS A 162 -42.86 -82.22 35.99
CA LYS A 162 -43.59 -83.42 35.60
C LYS A 162 -45.02 -83.39 36.16
N LYS A 163 -46.02 -83.26 35.29
CA LYS A 163 -47.45 -83.41 35.61
C LYS A 163 -47.71 -84.83 36.13
N LYS A 164 -47.94 -84.98 37.45
CA LYS A 164 -48.48 -86.23 38.01
C LYS A 164 -49.96 -86.34 37.63
N LYS A 165 -50.26 -87.09 36.57
CA LYS A 165 -51.59 -87.67 36.35
C LYS A 165 -51.74 -88.92 37.21
N ARG A 166 -52.62 -88.91 38.20
CA ARG A 166 -53.30 -90.10 38.76
C ARG A 166 -54.72 -89.65 39.08
N LYS A 167 -55.64 -89.86 38.14
CA LYS A 167 -56.57 -91.01 37.97
C LYS A 167 -57.66 -90.99 39.05
N LEU A 168 -58.91 -91.21 38.60
CA LEU A 168 -60.12 -91.43 39.38
C LEU A 168 -59.84 -92.24 40.66
#